data_AF-A0A5C5V788-F1
#
_entry.id   AF-A0A5C5V788-F1
#
_cell.length_a   1.000
_cell.length_b   1.000
_cell.length_c   1.000
_cell.angle_alpha   90.00
_cell.angle_beta   90.00
_cell.angle_gamma   90.00
#
_symmetry.space_group_name_H-M   'P 1'
#
loop_
_entity.id
_entity.type
_entity.pdbx_description
1 polymer ?
#
loop_
_entity_poly.entity_id
_entity_poly.type
_entity_poly.pdbx_seq_one_letter_code
_entity_poly.pdbx_strand_id
1 'polypeptide(L)'
;MSMYAMIELDESGHQPLPPEFDPDNQGFVYGQNLGQCRGIDELNAICEAAGVEPIENFLAEDLDEEEMEEFGLDPDEIDEKWSPLEDGVATLKALIAELEKRPADSLIGEHPAEAILWDLRVSLSIPHNAPPDQLFRYVVG
;
A
#
# COMPACT_ATOMS: atom_id res chain seq x y z
N MET A 1 -0.24 -16.95 9.82
CA MET A 1 0.88 -16.04 10.08
C MET A 1 0.33 -14.68 10.51
N SER A 2 1.17 -13.73 10.96
CA SER A 2 0.73 -12.34 11.15
C SER A 2 0.76 -11.65 9.80
N MET A 3 -0.40 -11.18 9.33
CA MET A 3 -0.52 -10.49 8.04
C MET A 3 0.24 -9.15 8.10
N TYR A 4 1.06 -8.87 7.09
CA TYR A 4 1.84 -7.67 6.93
C TYR A 4 1.65 -7.02 5.57
N ALA A 5 1.77 -5.69 5.53
CA ALA A 5 1.91 -5.00 4.26
C ALA A 5 3.15 -4.12 4.26
N MET A 6 3.71 -3.90 3.08
CA MET A 6 5.00 -3.26 2.92
C MET A 6 5.09 -2.50 1.60
N ILE A 7 5.80 -1.36 1.60
CA ILE A 7 6.26 -0.74 0.36
C ILE A 7 7.60 -1.35 -0.01
N GLU A 8 7.68 -1.83 -1.24
CA GLU A 8 8.95 -2.22 -1.84
C GLU A 8 9.33 -1.28 -2.98
N LEU A 9 10.64 -1.02 -3.03
CA LEU A 9 11.29 -0.26 -4.08
C LEU A 9 12.31 -1.17 -4.76
N ASP A 10 12.28 -1.22 -6.09
CA ASP A 10 13.02 -2.20 -6.90
C ASP A 10 14.54 -2.21 -6.67
N GLU A 11 15.18 -1.05 -6.53
CA GLU A 11 16.64 -0.97 -6.37
C GLU A 11 17.11 -0.83 -4.91
N SER A 12 16.24 -0.38 -4.01
CA SER A 12 16.62 -0.03 -2.63
C SER A 12 16.10 -0.97 -1.55
N GLY A 13 15.26 -1.94 -1.92
CA GLY A 13 14.65 -2.85 -0.95
C GLY A 13 13.90 -2.10 0.15
N HIS A 14 13.87 -2.67 1.35
CA HIS A 14 13.15 -2.09 2.49
C HIS A 14 13.78 -0.79 3.00
N GLN A 15 12.98 0.27 3.06
CA GLN A 15 13.40 1.54 3.67
C GLN A 15 13.02 1.57 5.16
N PRO A 16 13.91 2.07 6.04
CA PRO A 16 13.56 2.28 7.44
C PRO A 16 12.51 3.41 7.55
N LEU A 17 11.53 3.21 8.43
CA LEU A 17 10.53 4.23 8.72
C LEU A 17 11.14 5.42 9.46
N PRO A 18 10.64 6.64 9.24
CA PRO A 18 10.98 7.76 10.10
C PRO A 18 10.64 7.46 11.58
N PRO A 19 11.46 7.91 12.56
CA PRO A 19 11.24 7.65 13.98
C PRO A 19 9.92 8.18 14.55
N GLU A 20 9.25 9.09 13.85
CA GLU A 20 7.91 9.57 14.19
C GLU A 20 6.82 8.50 13.96
N PHE A 21 7.08 7.51 13.10
CA PHE A 21 6.18 6.40 12.79
C PHE A 21 6.62 5.07 13.41
N ASP A 22 7.91 4.88 13.70
CA ASP A 22 8.45 3.73 14.45
C ASP A 22 9.40 4.20 15.57
N PRO A 23 8.86 4.83 16.64
CA PRO A 23 9.69 5.41 17.71
C PRO A 23 10.48 4.36 18.50
N ASP A 24 10.02 3.11 18.49
CA ASP A 24 10.64 1.99 19.21
C ASP A 24 11.55 1.13 18.31
N ASN A 25 11.69 1.50 17.02
CA ASN A 25 12.48 0.79 16.02
C ASN A 25 12.19 -0.72 15.98
N GLN A 26 10.91 -1.07 16.10
CA GLN A 26 10.46 -2.47 16.15
C GLN A 26 10.22 -3.05 14.76
N GLY A 27 10.27 -2.22 13.71
CA GLY A 27 9.81 -2.61 12.39
C GLY A 27 8.29 -2.69 12.41
N PHE A 28 7.61 -1.56 12.18
CA PHE A 28 6.17 -1.59 12.05
C PHE A 28 5.78 -2.38 10.80
N VAL A 29 4.89 -3.34 10.99
CA VAL A 29 4.06 -3.90 9.93
C VAL A 29 2.97 -2.86 9.65
N TYR A 30 3.19 -1.98 8.67
CA TYR A 30 2.21 -0.97 8.27
C TYR A 30 1.27 -1.54 7.20
N GLY A 31 0.14 -0.88 6.96
CA GLY A 31 -0.65 -1.25 5.79
C GLY A 31 -1.61 -2.43 5.97
N GLN A 32 -1.78 -2.92 7.20
CA GLN A 32 -2.69 -4.02 7.50
C GLN A 32 -4.13 -3.68 7.15
N ASN A 33 -4.55 -2.43 7.37
CA ASN A 33 -5.92 -2.03 7.09
C ASN A 33 -6.12 -1.87 5.59
N LEU A 34 -5.15 -1.28 4.89
CA LEU A 34 -5.23 -1.06 3.45
C LEU A 34 -5.14 -2.37 2.66
N GLY A 35 -4.26 -3.30 3.05
CA GLY A 35 -4.13 -4.62 2.42
C GLY A 35 -5.32 -5.55 2.70
N GLN A 36 -6.02 -5.37 3.82
CA GLN A 36 -7.24 -6.13 4.17
C GLN A 36 -8.54 -5.43 3.76
N CYS A 37 -8.44 -4.20 3.25
CA CYS A 37 -9.60 -3.37 2.97
C CYS A 37 -10.44 -4.00 1.85
N ARG A 38 -11.69 -4.41 2.14
CA ARG A 38 -12.62 -4.83 1.08
C ARG A 38 -13.25 -3.65 0.34
N GLY A 39 -12.82 -2.43 0.65
CA GLY A 39 -13.21 -1.18 -0.02
C GLY A 39 -12.29 -0.77 -1.16
N ILE A 40 -11.52 -1.69 -1.78
CA ILE A 40 -10.62 -1.35 -2.89
C ILE A 40 -11.36 -0.67 -4.06
N ASP A 41 -12.57 -1.13 -4.42
CA ASP A 41 -13.39 -0.49 -5.46
C ASP A 41 -13.69 0.98 -5.15
N GLU A 42 -13.93 1.29 -3.87
CA GLU A 42 -14.18 2.66 -3.44
C GLU A 42 -12.91 3.51 -3.52
N LEU A 43 -11.76 2.95 -3.14
CA LEU A 43 -10.47 3.62 -3.28
C LEU A 43 -10.11 3.85 -4.75
N ASN A 44 -10.37 2.88 -5.63
CA ASN A 44 -10.16 3.01 -7.08
C ASN A 44 -11.07 4.10 -7.68
N ALA A 45 -12.33 4.20 -7.24
CA ALA A 45 -13.23 5.27 -7.67
C ALA A 45 -12.73 6.67 -7.26
N ILE A 46 -12.08 6.81 -6.09
CA ILE A 46 -11.43 8.06 -5.69
C ILE A 46 -10.25 8.37 -6.63
N CYS A 47 -9.44 7.37 -6.97
CA CYS A 47 -8.30 7.52 -7.89
C CYS A 47 -8.77 7.97 -9.28
N GLU A 48 -9.82 7.33 -9.81
CA GLU A 48 -10.43 7.69 -11.10
C GLU A 48 -10.95 9.13 -11.09
N ALA A 49 -11.66 9.53 -10.03
CA ALA A 49 -12.16 10.90 -9.89
C ALA A 49 -11.04 11.96 -9.81
N ALA A 50 -9.87 11.57 -9.30
CA ALA A 50 -8.67 12.41 -9.23
C ALA A 50 -7.81 12.35 -10.51
N GLY A 51 -8.10 11.43 -11.44
CA GLY A 51 -7.33 11.24 -12.67
C GLY A 51 -5.94 10.63 -12.45
N VAL A 52 -5.80 9.79 -11.42
CA VAL A 52 -4.57 9.05 -11.10
C VAL A 52 -4.77 7.55 -11.24
N GLU A 53 -3.68 6.79 -11.23
CA GLU A 53 -3.72 5.33 -11.33
C GLU A 53 -4.49 4.71 -10.15
N PRO A 54 -5.31 3.66 -10.38
CA PRO A 54 -6.06 2.97 -9.34
C PRO A 54 -5.11 2.29 -8.35
N ILE A 55 -5.50 2.21 -7.08
CA ILE A 55 -4.63 1.66 -6.03
C ILE A 55 -4.36 0.16 -6.25
N GLU A 56 -5.30 -0.56 -6.85
CA GLU A 56 -5.13 -1.98 -7.18
C GLU A 56 -3.94 -2.27 -8.11
N ASN A 57 -3.49 -1.29 -8.91
CA ASN A 57 -2.31 -1.42 -9.76
C ASN A 57 -1.01 -1.48 -8.97
N PHE A 58 -1.05 -1.15 -7.68
CA PHE A 58 0.09 -1.19 -6.80
C PHE A 58 -0.01 -2.28 -5.73
N LEU A 59 -1.20 -2.85 -5.48
CA LEU A 59 -1.42 -3.94 -4.52
C LEU A 59 -0.95 -5.28 -5.10
N ALA A 60 0.27 -5.68 -4.74
CA ALA A 60 0.86 -6.99 -4.98
C ALA A 60 0.63 -7.91 -3.77
N GLU A 61 0.33 -9.18 -4.02
CA GLU A 61 0.26 -10.21 -2.99
C GLU A 61 1.63 -10.89 -2.89
N ASP A 62 2.15 -11.04 -1.66
CA ASP A 62 3.29 -11.91 -1.38
C ASP A 62 2.72 -13.22 -0.84
N LEU A 63 2.54 -14.17 -1.76
CA LEU A 63 2.16 -15.53 -1.39
C LEU A 63 3.43 -16.34 -1.25
N ASP A 64 3.58 -17.06 -0.14
CA ASP A 64 4.68 -18.02 -0.02
C ASP A 64 4.45 -19.27 -0.91
N GLU A 65 5.48 -20.11 -1.10
CA GLU A 65 5.35 -21.33 -1.92
C GLU A 65 4.22 -22.27 -1.44
N GLU A 66 3.94 -22.29 -0.13
CA GLU A 66 2.92 -23.14 0.47
C GLU A 66 1.52 -22.60 0.13
N GLU A 67 1.34 -21.29 0.20
CA GLU A 67 0.12 -20.58 -0.21
C GLU A 67 -0.10 -20.67 -1.73
N MET A 68 0.94 -20.49 -2.54
CA MET A 68 0.88 -20.68 -3.99
C MET A 68 0.43 -22.09 -4.36
N GLU A 69 1.00 -23.12 -3.74
CA GLU A 69 0.61 -24.52 -3.97
C GLU A 69 -0.83 -24.79 -3.51
N GLU A 70 -1.28 -24.20 -2.40
CA GLU A 70 -2.65 -24.32 -1.90
C GLU A 70 -3.67 -23.70 -2.87
N PHE A 71 -3.37 -22.53 -3.42
CA PHE A 71 -4.23 -21.85 -4.41
C PHE A 71 -4.06 -22.38 -5.84
N GLY A 72 -3.05 -23.23 -6.08
CA GLY A 72 -2.73 -23.77 -7.40
C GLY A 72 -2.23 -22.70 -8.38
N LEU A 73 -1.54 -21.69 -7.84
CA LEU A 73 -0.95 -20.59 -8.60
C LEU A 73 0.50 -20.95 -8.98
N ASP A 74 0.88 -20.67 -10.22
CA ASP A 74 2.29 -20.75 -10.63
C ASP A 74 3.05 -19.54 -10.03
N PRO A 75 4.30 -19.67 -9.57
CA PRO A 75 5.10 -18.52 -9.14
C PRO A 75 5.21 -17.42 -10.21
N ASP A 76 5.17 -17.80 -11.49
CA ASP A 76 5.17 -16.87 -12.63
C ASP A 76 3.80 -16.17 -12.83
N GLU A 77 2.74 -16.60 -12.13
CA GLU A 77 1.40 -16.00 -12.12
C GLU A 77 1.21 -15.00 -10.96
N ILE A 78 2.17 -14.87 -10.04
CA ILE A 78 2.18 -13.75 -9.10
C ILE A 78 2.41 -12.48 -9.90
N ASP A 79 1.38 -11.62 -9.91
CA ASP A 79 1.41 -10.35 -10.60
C ASP A 79 2.44 -9.45 -9.90
N GLU A 80 3.67 -9.43 -10.41
CA GLU A 80 4.73 -8.51 -9.97
C GLU A 80 4.33 -7.09 -10.40
N LYS A 81 3.38 -6.50 -9.66
CA LYS A 81 2.84 -5.17 -9.94
C LYS A 81 3.83 -4.08 -9.59
N TRP A 82 4.80 -3.87 -10.47
CA TRP A 82 5.72 -2.76 -10.41
C TRP A 82 5.18 -1.59 -11.22
N SER A 83 5.10 -0.43 -10.59
CA SER A 83 4.67 0.80 -11.25
C SER A 83 5.66 1.94 -10.97
N PRO A 84 5.73 2.98 -11.81
CA PRO A 84 6.60 4.13 -11.54
C PRO A 84 6.31 4.76 -10.17
N LEU A 85 7.38 5.09 -9.43
CA LEU A 85 7.28 5.71 -8.11
C LEU A 85 6.42 6.98 -8.11
N GLU A 86 6.55 7.80 -9.16
CA GLU A 86 5.80 9.05 -9.30
C GLU A 86 4.28 8.81 -9.33
N ASP A 87 3.85 7.77 -10.05
CA ASP A 87 2.44 7.39 -10.17
C ASP A 87 1.90 6.87 -8.83
N GLY A 88 2.65 5.99 -8.15
CA GLY A 88 2.29 5.51 -6.81
C GLY A 88 2.17 6.65 -5.79
N VAL A 89 3.13 7.59 -5.79
CA VAL A 89 3.10 8.79 -4.94
C VAL A 89 1.89 9.67 -5.27
N ALA A 90 1.54 9.84 -6.54
CA ALA A 90 0.36 10.61 -6.95
C ALA A 90 -0.94 9.95 -6.44
N THR A 91 -1.06 8.63 -6.60
CA THR A 91 -2.20 7.84 -6.09
C THR A 91 -2.35 7.96 -4.58
N LEU A 92 -1.26 7.76 -3.81
CA LEU A 92 -1.27 7.90 -2.35
C LEU A 92 -1.71 9.31 -1.92
N LYS A 93 -1.18 10.36 -2.55
CA LYS A 93 -1.56 11.75 -2.26
C LYS A 93 -3.02 12.05 -2.55
N ALA A 94 -3.56 11.54 -3.65
CA ALA A 94 -4.96 11.73 -4.01
C ALA A 94 -5.89 11.08 -2.98
N LEU A 95 -5.60 9.85 -2.58
CA LEU A 95 -6.36 9.12 -1.57
C LEU A 95 -6.31 9.82 -0.21
N ILE A 96 -5.12 10.23 0.24
CA ILE A 96 -4.97 10.99 1.49
C ILE A 96 -5.83 12.26 1.46
N ALA A 97 -5.72 13.06 0.39
CA ALA A 97 -6.45 14.31 0.27
C ALA A 97 -7.98 14.11 0.28
N GLU A 98 -8.49 13.00 -0.25
CA GLU A 98 -9.92 12.70 -0.24
C GLU A 98 -10.38 12.16 1.12
N LEU A 99 -9.63 11.23 1.71
CA LEU A 99 -9.96 10.64 3.01
C LEU A 99 -9.88 11.65 4.16
N GLU A 100 -9.01 12.66 4.08
CA GLU A 100 -8.96 13.78 5.04
C GLU A 100 -10.24 14.61 5.10
N LYS A 101 -11.06 14.59 4.04
CA LYS A 101 -12.36 15.30 4.01
C LYS A 101 -13.46 14.53 4.75
N ARG A 102 -13.22 13.26 5.07
CA ARG A 102 -14.20 12.37 5.67
C ARG A 102 -14.12 12.38 7.20
N PRO A 103 -15.22 12.07 7.91
CA PRO A 103 -15.16 11.78 9.34
C PRO A 103 -14.18 10.62 9.62
N ALA A 104 -13.39 10.74 10.69
CA ALA A 104 -12.37 9.75 11.06
C ALA A 104 -12.94 8.33 11.24
N ASP A 105 -14.17 8.23 11.72
CA ASP A 105 -14.92 7.00 11.99
C ASP A 105 -15.76 6.51 10.79
N SER A 106 -15.77 7.26 9.67
CA SER A 106 -16.42 6.78 8.45
C SER A 106 -15.70 5.54 7.92
N LEU A 107 -16.44 4.58 7.38
CA LEU A 107 -15.86 3.31 6.94
C LEU A 107 -15.48 3.36 5.46
N ILE A 108 -14.36 2.73 5.12
CA ILE A 108 -13.97 2.30 3.77
C ILE A 108 -13.92 0.78 3.82
N GLY A 109 -14.87 0.10 3.17
CA GLY A 109 -15.14 -1.32 3.43
C GLY A 109 -15.52 -1.52 4.90
N GLU A 110 -14.69 -2.25 5.65
CA GLU A 110 -14.83 -2.54 7.07
C GLU A 110 -13.91 -1.71 7.99
N HIS A 111 -12.98 -0.92 7.43
CA HIS A 111 -11.99 -0.17 8.20
C HIS A 111 -12.38 1.30 8.37
N PRO A 112 -12.12 1.91 9.54
CA PRO A 112 -12.24 3.36 9.70
C PRO A 112 -11.31 4.11 8.74
N ALA A 113 -11.79 5.24 8.20
CA ALA A 113 -11.04 6.10 7.29
C ALA A 113 -9.73 6.58 7.93
N GLU A 114 -9.71 6.85 9.24
CA GLU A 114 -8.48 7.21 9.96
C GLU A 114 -7.43 6.09 9.95
N ALA A 115 -7.85 4.82 10.00
CA ALA A 115 -6.94 3.68 9.95
C ALA A 115 -6.30 3.53 8.56
N ILE A 116 -7.11 3.64 7.51
CA ILE A 116 -6.63 3.64 6.12
C ILE A 116 -5.74 4.85 5.84
N LEU A 117 -6.11 6.03 6.35
CA LEU A 117 -5.34 7.25 6.21
C LEU A 117 -3.97 7.14 6.89
N TRP A 118 -3.90 6.48 8.04
CA TRP A 118 -2.64 6.20 8.72
C TRP A 118 -1.73 5.34 7.84
N ASP A 119 -2.24 4.24 7.29
CA ASP A 119 -1.49 3.35 6.39
C ASP A 119 -0.94 4.12 5.17
N LEU A 120 -1.79 4.91 4.50
CA LEU A 120 -1.39 5.70 3.33
C LEU A 120 -0.30 6.73 3.65
N ARG A 121 -0.37 7.40 4.81
CA ARG A 121 0.62 8.40 5.24
C ARG A 121 1.98 7.77 5.53
N VAL A 122 1.98 6.62 6.19
CA VAL A 122 3.20 5.85 6.43
C VAL A 122 3.81 5.40 5.10
N SER A 123 2.99 4.84 4.20
CA SER A 123 3.41 4.46 2.85
C SER A 123 3.98 5.62 2.04
N LEU A 124 3.43 6.84 2.17
CA LEU A 124 3.94 8.03 1.49
C LEU A 124 5.27 8.55 2.07
N SER A 125 5.61 8.22 3.31
CA SER A 125 6.87 8.65 3.94
C SER A 125 8.11 7.91 3.40
N ILE A 126 7.92 6.69 2.89
CA ILE A 126 8.95 5.81 2.33
C ILE A 126 9.53 6.32 1.01
N PRO A 127 8.73 6.68 -0.01
CA PRO A 127 9.23 7.17 -1.29
C PRO A 127 9.89 8.56 -1.20
N HIS A 128 9.80 9.26 -0.07
CA HIS A 128 10.40 10.60 0.10
C HIS A 128 11.94 10.59 -0.06
N ASN A 129 12.60 9.46 0.22
CA ASN A 129 14.05 9.31 0.11
C ASN A 129 14.50 8.51 -1.12
N ALA A 130 13.56 8.05 -1.94
CA ALA A 130 13.83 7.19 -3.09
C ALA A 130 14.22 8.01 -4.34
N PRO A 131 15.18 7.54 -5.15
CA PRO A 131 15.41 8.04 -6.50
C PRO A 131 14.12 8.06 -7.34
N PRO A 132 13.90 9.09 -8.17
CA PRO A 132 12.67 9.25 -8.95
C PRO A 132 12.45 8.20 -10.04
N ASP A 133 13.49 7.43 -10.38
CA ASP A 133 13.51 6.38 -11.39
C ASP A 133 13.16 4.98 -10.85
N GLN A 134 12.83 4.86 -9.56
CA GLN A 134 12.46 3.58 -8.95
C GLN A 134 11.03 3.14 -9.30
N LEU A 135 10.83 1.83 -9.18
CA LEU A 135 9.51 1.21 -9.21
C LEU A 135 8.98 1.03 -7.79
N PHE A 136 7.66 1.16 -7.65
CA PHE A 136 6.91 1.12 -6.41
C PHE A 136 5.87 0.00 -6.48
N ARG A 137 5.82 -0.82 -5.43
CA ARG A 137 4.73 -1.74 -5.19
C ARG A 137 4.36 -1.79 -3.71
N TYR A 138 3.11 -2.13 -3.47
CA TYR A 138 2.53 -2.35 -2.15
C TYR A 138 2.31 -3.84 -1.98
N VAL A 139 3.12 -4.47 -1.15
CA VAL A 139 3.12 -5.91 -0.90
C VAL A 139 2.21 -6.23 0.28
N VAL A 140 1.37 -7.26 0.18
CA VAL A 140 0.50 -7.78 1.27
C VAL A 140 0.76 -9.29 1.44
N GLY A 141 1.15 -9.72 2.63
CA GLY A 141 1.41 -11.13 3.01
C GLY A 141 1.07 -11.39 4.49
#